data_AF-A0ABD4HSS5-F1
#
_entry.id   AF-A0ABD4HSS5-F1
#
_cell.length_a   1.000
_cell.length_b   1.000
_cell.length_c   1.000
_cell.angle_alpha   90.00
_cell.angle_beta   90.00
_cell.angle_gamma   90.00
#
_symmetry.space_group_name_H-M   'P 1'
#
loop_
_entity.id
_entity.type
_entity.pdbx_description
1 polymer ?
#
loop_
_entity_poly.entity_id
_entity_poly.type
_entity_poly.pdbx_seq_one_letter_code
_entity_poly.pdbx_strand_id
1 'polypeptide(L)' 'MYPSKEDIQFFYDLGVYTKADVMSYVAQGSITKEEAKEILTE' A
#
# COMPACT_ATOMS: atom_id res chain seq x y z
N MET A 1 12.35 -1.81 9.00
CA MET A 1 11.87 -0.59 8.33
C MET A 1 10.69 -1.03 7.47
N TYR A 2 9.50 -0.50 7.70
CA TYR A 2 8.36 -0.82 6.83
C TYR A 2 8.56 -0.14 5.47
N PRO A 3 8.09 -0.73 4.37
CA PRO A 3 8.17 -0.11 3.05
C PRO A 3 7.45 1.24 3.07
N SER A 4 7.98 2.20 2.31
CA SER A 4 7.34 3.50 2.14
C SER A 4 6.07 3.38 1.27
N LYS A 5 5.25 4.44 1.21
CA LYS A 5 4.10 4.50 0.29
C LYS A 5 4.52 4.19 -1.15
N GLU A 6 5.62 4.76 -1.61
CA GLU A 6 6.12 4.60 -2.99
C GLU A 6 6.52 3.14 -3.28
N ASP A 7 7.14 2.46 -2.32
CA ASP A 7 7.45 1.02 -2.45
C ASP A 7 6.16 0.20 -2.57
N ILE A 8 5.19 0.43 -1.67
CA ILE A 8 3.92 -0.31 -1.64
C ILE A 8 3.15 -0.08 -2.95
N GLN A 9 3.13 1.16 -3.45
CA GLN A 9 2.53 1.50 -4.73
C GLN A 9 3.21 0.75 -5.87
N PHE A 10 4.54 0.81 -5.94
CA PHE A 10 5.31 0.11 -6.97
C PHE A 10 5.01 -1.39 -6.99
N PHE A 11 4.97 -2.05 -5.84
CA PHE A 11 4.63 -3.48 -5.76
C PHE A 11 3.16 -3.77 -6.09
N TYR A 12 2.25 -2.85 -5.80
CA TYR A 12 0.84 -2.98 -6.18
C TYR A 12 0.66 -2.84 -7.70
N ASP A 13 1.29 -1.84 -8.32
CA ASP A 13 1.32 -1.64 -9.78
C ASP A 13 1.92 -2.82 -10.54
N LEU A 14 2.95 -3.45 -9.98
CA LEU A 14 3.54 -4.68 -10.53
C LEU A 14 2.65 -5.92 -10.37
N GLY A 15 1.51 -5.81 -9.67
CA GLY A 15 0.64 -6.94 -9.34
C GLY A 15 1.24 -7.90 -8.30
N VAL A 16 2.29 -7.49 -7.60
CA VAL A 16 2.91 -8.26 -6.51
C VAL A 16 2.07 -8.13 -5.24
N TYR A 17 1.57 -6.93 -4.97
CA TYR A 17 0.65 -6.67 -3.86
C TYR A 17 -0.79 -6.60 -4.33
N THR A 18 -1.67 -7.11 -3.48
CA THR A 18 -3.11 -7.03 -3.65
C THR A 18 -3.70 -5.92 -2.78
N LYS A 19 -5.00 -5.64 -2.97
CA LYS A 19 -5.75 -4.75 -2.09
C LYS A 19 -5.65 -5.14 -0.62
N ALA A 20 -5.59 -6.44 -0.32
CA ALA A 20 -5.47 -6.93 1.04
C ALA A 20 -4.10 -6.62 1.65
N ASP A 21 -3.03 -6.70 0.85
CA ASP A 21 -1.67 -6.39 1.29
C ASP A 21 -1.54 -4.90 1.62
N VAL A 22 -2.02 -4.01 0.73
CA VAL A 22 -2.04 -2.56 0.96
C VAL A 22 -2.79 -2.22 2.25
N MET A 23 -3.96 -2.82 2.48
CA MET A 23 -4.72 -2.61 3.71
C MET A 23 -4.06 -3.20 4.96
N SER A 24 -3.21 -4.22 4.82
CA SER A 24 -2.42 -4.76 5.93
C SER A 24 -1.35 -3.77 6.38
N TYR A 25 -0.74 -3.02 5.45
CA TYR A 25 0.17 -1.93 5.79
C TYR A 25 -0.52 -0.76 6.50
N VAL A 26 -1.80 -0.52 6.22
CA VAL A 26 -2.61 0.43 6.98
C VAL A 26 -2.84 -0.06 8.40
N ALA A 27 -3.20 -1.33 8.58
CA ALA A 27 -3.42 -1.93 9.90
C ALA A 27 -2.14 -1.96 10.75
N GLN A 28 -0.98 -2.08 10.11
CA GLN A 28 0.33 -2.03 10.74
C GLN A 28 0.79 -0.59 11.05
N GLY A 29 0.07 0.43 10.57
CA GLY A 29 0.45 1.84 10.72
C GLY A 29 1.64 2.26 9.87
N SER A 30 1.98 1.49 8.83
CA SER A 30 3.05 1.84 7.89
C SER A 30 2.63 2.95 6.93
N ILE A 31 1.35 2.96 6.54
CA ILE A 31 0.73 3.99 5.71
C ILE A 31 -0.64 4.36 6.29
N THR A 32 -1.14 5.54 5.94
CA THR A 32 -2.48 5.99 6.32
C THR A 32 -3.56 5.41 5.41
N LYS A 33 -4.83 5.49 5.85
CA LYS A 33 -5.99 5.12 5.02
C LYS A 33 -6.11 5.97 3.76
N GLU A 34 -5.63 7.23 3.80
CA GLU A 34 -5.65 8.12 2.64
C GLU A 34 -4.61 7.68 1.61
N GLU A 35 -3.38 7.41 2.05
CA GLU A 35 -2.33 6.89 1.17
C GLU A 35 -2.71 5.55 0.53
N ALA A 36 -3.32 4.65 1.30
CA ALA A 36 -3.84 3.40 0.75
C ALA A 36 -4.93 3.65 -0.28
N LYS A 37 -5.82 4.63 -0.10
CA LYS A 37 -6.82 4.96 -1.12
C LYS A 37 -6.18 5.44 -2.41
N GLU A 38 -5.15 6.27 -2.33
CA GLU A 38 -4.41 6.73 -3.51
C GLU A 38 -3.85 5.53 -4.30
N ILE A 39 -3.20 4.59 -3.62
CA ILE A 39 -2.64 3.38 -4.25
C ILE A 39 -3.73 2.51 -4.92
N LEU A 40 -4.91 2.42 -4.32
CA LEU A 40 -5.97 1.50 -4.76
C LEU A 40 -6.93 2.06 -5.82
N THR A 41 -6.81 3.35 -6.16
CA THR A 41 -7.76 4.07 -7.06
C THR A 41 -7.19 4.28 -8.47
N GLU A 42 -5.89 4.08 -8.69
CA GLU A 42 -5.31 3.88 -10.03
C GLU A 42 -5.64 2.48 -10.57
#